data_AF-A0A2E0XVC7-F1
#
_entry.id   AF-A0A2E0XVC7-F1
#
_cell.length_a   1.000
_cell.length_b   1.000
_cell.length_c   1.000
_cell.angle_alpha   90.00
_cell.angle_beta   90.00
_cell.angle_gamma   90.00
#
_symmetry.space_group_name_H-M   'P 1'
#
loop_
_entity.id
_entity.type
_entity.pdbx_description
1 polymer ?
#
loop_
_entity_poly.entity_id
_entity_poly.type
_entity_poly.pdbx_seq_one_letter_code
_entity_poly.pdbx_strand_id
1 'polypeptide(L)'
;MKFIGKKELFNPITSFFFTFLGGIPVDRGKKTNIVDEVVSLFDLNEIEILAIAPEGTRKEVKKWKSGFYYIALNANLPILMVSFDYMKKEVVIHNKFSPTGDINKDFIELEKKVSDVVSRNRL
;
A
#
# COMPACT_ATOMS: atom_id res chain seq x y z
N MET A 1 -8.77 13.57 5.63
CA MET A 1 -7.73 12.55 5.33
C MET A 1 -8.23 11.24 5.92
N LYS A 2 -8.47 10.22 5.09
CA LYS A 2 -9.06 8.95 5.53
C LYS A 2 -7.99 7.87 5.54
N PHE A 3 -8.10 6.88 6.42
CA PHE A 3 -7.11 5.81 6.55
C PHE A 3 -7.78 4.45 6.75
N ILE A 4 -7.10 3.40 6.30
CA ILE A 4 -7.60 2.04 6.39
C ILE A 4 -7.06 1.35 7.65
N GLY A 5 -7.96 1.03 8.59
CA GLY A 5 -7.63 0.39 9.85
C GLY A 5 -8.06 -1.08 9.91
N LYS A 6 -7.38 -1.87 10.75
CA LYS A 6 -7.78 -3.25 11.03
C LYS A 6 -9.17 -3.24 11.68
N LYS A 7 -10.10 -4.09 11.24
CA LYS A 7 -11.47 -4.17 11.80
C LYS A 7 -11.49 -4.30 13.33
N GLU A 8 -10.51 -4.96 13.93
CA GLU A 8 -10.39 -5.14 15.38
C GLU A 8 -10.11 -3.83 16.15
N LEU A 9 -9.66 -2.77 15.46
CA LEU A 9 -9.54 -1.43 16.04
C LEU A 9 -10.91 -0.75 16.19
N PHE A 10 -11.96 -1.25 15.53
CA PHE A 10 -13.31 -0.70 15.53
C PHE A 10 -14.24 -1.55 16.42
N ASN A 11 -13.82 -1.79 17.66
CA ASN A 11 -14.67 -2.42 18.68
C ASN A 11 -15.60 -1.36 19.34
N PRO A 12 -16.62 -1.76 20.12
CA PRO A 12 -17.59 -0.82 20.69
C PRO A 12 -17.00 0.32 21.51
N ILE A 13 -15.79 0.15 22.06
CA ILE A 13 -15.11 1.13 22.91
C ILE A 13 -14.29 2.11 22.05
N THR A 14 -13.59 1.62 21.02
CA THR A 14 -12.64 2.41 20.23
C THR A 14 -13.16 2.87 18.87
N SER A 15 -14.29 2.33 18.40
CA SER A 15 -14.85 2.62 17.07
C SER A 15 -15.18 4.09 16.85
N PHE A 16 -15.76 4.76 17.85
CA PHE A 16 -16.10 6.19 17.75
C PHE A 16 -14.87 7.05 17.49
N PHE A 17 -13.77 6.78 18.21
CA PHE A 17 -12.51 7.50 18.06
C PHE A 17 -11.89 7.31 16.67
N PHE A 18 -11.75 6.07 16.22
CA PHE A 18 -11.11 5.81 14.92
C PHE A 18 -11.97 6.26 13.74
N THR A 19 -13.30 6.13 13.82
CA THR A 19 -14.21 6.59 12.78
C THR A 19 -14.21 8.12 12.69
N PHE A 20 -14.19 8.83 13.82
CA PHE A 20 -14.08 10.30 13.86
C PHE A 20 -12.81 10.83 13.19
N LEU A 21 -11.70 10.08 13.31
CA LEU A 21 -10.43 10.40 12.64
C LEU A 21 -10.41 10.03 11.14
N GLY A 22 -11.54 9.56 10.58
CA GLY A 22 -11.62 9.13 9.18
C GLY A 22 -11.13 7.70 8.93
N GLY A 23 -11.14 6.86 9.96
CA GLY A 23 -10.77 5.46 9.88
C GLY A 23 -11.86 4.61 9.23
N ILE A 24 -11.48 3.81 8.24
CA ILE A 24 -12.34 2.85 7.56
C ILE A 24 -11.92 1.43 8.00
N PRO A 25 -12.81 0.64 8.63
CA PRO A 25 -12.51 -0.73 9.00
C PRO A 25 -12.42 -1.60 7.75
N VAL A 26 -11.35 -2.39 7.62
CA VAL A 26 -11.25 -3.45 6.61
C VAL A 26 -10.93 -4.80 7.24
N ASP A 27 -11.48 -5.86 6.67
CA ASP A 27 -11.27 -7.21 7.17
C ASP A 27 -10.05 -7.86 6.49
N ARG A 28 -8.92 -7.87 7.21
CA ARG A 28 -7.65 -8.43 6.71
C ARG A 28 -7.55 -9.95 6.89
N GLY A 29 -8.58 -10.62 7.41
CA GLY A 29 -8.56 -12.05 7.71
C GLY A 29 -8.69 -12.95 6.47
N LYS A 30 -9.37 -12.47 5.42
CA LYS A 30 -9.55 -13.20 4.15
C LYS A 30 -8.74 -12.53 3.05
N LYS A 31 -7.57 -13.11 2.71
CA LYS A 31 -6.63 -12.57 1.70
C LYS A 31 -7.28 -12.25 0.36
N THR A 32 -8.32 -12.98 -0.04
CA THR A 32 -9.05 -12.78 -1.30
C THR A 32 -9.95 -11.55 -1.28
N ASN A 33 -10.43 -11.09 -0.12
CA ASN A 33 -11.45 -10.05 -0.06
C ASN A 33 -10.88 -8.62 0.04
N ILE A 34 -9.63 -8.46 0.47
CA ILE A 34 -9.10 -7.14 0.81
C ILE A 34 -8.80 -6.27 -0.43
N VAL A 35 -8.41 -6.88 -1.55
CA VAL A 35 -8.17 -6.14 -2.79
C VAL A 35 -9.49 -5.55 -3.27
N ASP A 36 -10.53 -6.36 -3.38
CA ASP A 36 -11.86 -5.95 -3.83
C ASP A 36 -12.49 -4.92 -2.87
N GLU A 37 -12.35 -5.13 -1.55
CA GLU A 37 -12.81 -4.17 -0.54
C GLU A 37 -12.13 -2.81 -0.72
N VAL A 38 -10.80 -2.78 -0.91
CA VAL A 38 -10.09 -1.52 -1.13
C VAL A 38 -10.43 -0.86 -2.47
N VAL A 39 -10.57 -1.63 -3.55
CA VAL A 39 -10.99 -1.11 -4.85
C VAL A 39 -12.37 -0.46 -4.74
N SER A 40 -13.31 -1.11 -4.03
CA SER A 40 -14.64 -0.54 -3.79
C SER A 40 -14.60 0.79 -3.02
N LEU A 41 -13.63 0.97 -2.11
CA LEU A 41 -13.45 2.24 -1.41
C LEU A 41 -12.97 3.36 -2.34
N PHE A 42 -12.17 3.05 -3.37
CA PHE A 42 -11.81 4.02 -4.39
C PHE A 42 -13.01 4.33 -5.29
N ASP A 43 -13.76 3.32 -5.74
CA ASP A 43 -14.93 3.50 -6.62
C ASP A 43 -16.05 4.33 -5.97
N LEU A 44 -16.22 4.18 -4.64
CA LEU A 44 -17.17 4.96 -3.85
C LEU A 44 -16.66 6.35 -3.48
N ASN A 45 -15.45 6.74 -3.91
CA ASN A 45 -14.73 7.95 -3.48
C ASN A 45 -14.61 8.04 -1.94
N GLU A 46 -14.58 6.90 -1.27
CA GLU A 46 -14.34 6.84 0.16
C GLU A 46 -12.87 7.06 0.47
N ILE A 47 -11.93 6.75 -0.44
CA ILE A 47 -10.52 7.11 -0.32
C ILE A 47 -9.98 7.62 -1.65
N GLU A 48 -8.99 8.52 -1.60
CA GLU A 48 -8.33 9.09 -2.79
C GLU A 48 -6.87 8.68 -2.91
N ILE A 49 -6.23 8.37 -1.77
CA ILE A 49 -4.82 7.98 -1.69
C ILE A 49 -4.70 6.82 -0.71
N LEU A 50 -3.93 5.80 -1.09
CA LEU A 50 -3.62 4.66 -0.25
C LEU A 50 -2.10 4.44 -0.20
N ALA A 51 -1.54 4.59 0.99
CA ALA A 51 -0.14 4.25 1.25
C ALA A 51 -0.05 2.82 1.81
N ILE A 52 0.62 1.93 1.08
CA ILE A 52 0.87 0.55 1.49
C ILE A 52 2.36 0.24 1.33
N ALA A 53 2.92 -0.42 2.33
CA ALA A 53 4.25 -1.00 2.24
C ALA A 53 4.17 -2.36 1.51
N PRO A 54 4.83 -2.55 0.36
CA PRO A 54 4.70 -3.76 -0.47
C PRO A 54 5.13 -5.04 0.25
N GLU A 55 5.98 -4.95 1.28
CA GLU A 55 6.38 -6.06 2.14
C GLU A 55 5.25 -6.55 3.06
N GLY A 56 4.31 -5.67 3.44
CA GLY A 56 3.18 -5.98 4.32
C GLY A 56 3.55 -6.28 5.78
N THR A 57 4.81 -6.10 6.19
CA THR A 57 5.28 -6.33 7.56
C THR A 57 6.48 -5.44 7.85
N ARG A 58 6.73 -5.13 9.14
CA ARG A 58 7.94 -4.40 9.55
C ARG A 58 9.21 -5.28 9.54
N LYS A 59 9.07 -6.59 9.33
CA LYS A 59 10.19 -7.52 9.19
C LYS A 59 10.73 -7.48 7.76
N GLU A 60 12.00 -7.77 7.60
CA GLU A 60 12.59 -7.91 6.26
C GLU A 60 11.95 -9.09 5.52
N VAL A 61 11.65 -8.87 4.23
CA VAL A 61 11.11 -9.90 3.35
C VAL A 61 11.90 -9.91 2.05
N LYS A 62 12.07 -11.11 1.48
CA LYS A 62 12.74 -11.30 0.18
C LYS A 62 11.83 -11.05 -1.01
N LYS A 63 10.51 -11.02 -0.81
CA LYS A 63 9.52 -10.88 -1.88
C LYS A 63 8.39 -9.97 -1.43
N TRP A 64 8.01 -9.05 -2.30
CA TRP A 64 6.85 -8.20 -2.10
C TRP A 64 5.53 -8.97 -2.25
N LYS A 65 4.49 -8.48 -1.58
CA LYS A 65 3.11 -8.95 -1.76
C LYS A 65 2.51 -8.25 -2.97
N SER A 66 1.68 -8.95 -3.73
CA SER A 66 1.04 -8.41 -4.94
C SER A 66 -0.23 -7.59 -4.70
N GLY A 67 -0.71 -7.48 -3.45
CA GLY A 67 -1.99 -6.82 -3.17
C GLY A 67 -2.06 -5.38 -3.65
N PHE A 68 -1.01 -4.58 -3.42
CA PHE A 68 -0.96 -3.18 -3.88
C PHE A 68 -1.05 -3.07 -5.41
N TYR A 69 -0.43 -4.02 -6.12
CA TYR A 69 -0.42 -4.05 -7.58
C TYR A 69 -1.82 -4.33 -8.13
N TYR A 70 -2.52 -5.33 -7.58
CA TYR A 70 -3.88 -5.64 -8.02
C TYR A 70 -4.89 -4.55 -7.64
N ILE A 71 -4.71 -3.87 -6.50
CA ILE A 71 -5.53 -2.70 -6.15
C ILE A 71 -5.36 -1.62 -7.24
N ALA A 72 -4.12 -1.28 -7.58
CA ALA A 72 -3.84 -0.27 -8.59
C ALA A 72 -4.35 -0.66 -9.99
N LEU A 73 -4.14 -1.92 -10.39
CA LEU A 73 -4.60 -2.45 -11.67
C LEU A 73 -6.14 -2.44 -11.76
N ASN A 74 -6.82 -2.94 -10.74
CA ASN A 74 -8.29 -3.07 -10.75
C ASN A 74 -8.99 -1.72 -10.59
N ALA A 75 -8.43 -0.80 -9.80
CA ALA A 75 -8.96 0.56 -9.64
C ALA A 75 -8.51 1.51 -10.77
N ASN A 76 -7.72 1.05 -11.73
CA ASN A 76 -7.15 1.87 -12.82
C ASN A 76 -6.38 3.11 -12.30
N LEU A 77 -5.58 2.92 -11.25
CA LEU A 77 -4.80 3.96 -10.58
C LEU A 77 -3.29 3.79 -10.80
N PRO A 78 -2.52 4.88 -10.89
CA PRO A 78 -1.06 4.80 -10.94
C PRO A 78 -0.48 4.47 -9.56
N ILE A 79 0.61 3.71 -9.55
CA ILE A 79 1.45 3.44 -8.39
C ILE A 79 2.51 4.53 -8.27
N LEU A 80 2.62 5.14 -7.09
CA LEU A 80 3.69 6.07 -6.76
C LEU A 80 4.63 5.42 -5.74
N MET A 81 5.81 5.01 -6.19
CA MET A 81 6.81 4.43 -5.29
C MET A 81 7.46 5.55 -4.48
N VAL A 82 7.59 5.32 -3.17
CA VAL A 82 8.32 6.21 -2.24
C VAL A 82 9.36 5.36 -1.52
N SER A 83 10.60 5.83 -1.51
CA SER A 83 11.72 5.13 -0.88
C SER A 83 12.36 6.02 0.18
N PHE A 84 12.86 5.39 1.23
CA PHE A 84 13.61 6.05 2.29
C PHE A 84 15.09 5.68 2.14
N ASP A 85 15.92 6.63 1.68
CA ASP A 85 17.36 6.46 1.60
C ASP A 85 17.99 6.81 2.94
N TYR A 86 18.36 5.79 3.72
CA TYR A 86 18.90 5.99 5.06
C TYR A 86 20.37 6.42 5.05
N MET A 87 21.11 6.13 3.96
CA MET A 87 22.48 6.61 3.82
C MET A 87 22.49 8.12 3.59
N LYS A 88 21.63 8.60 2.68
CA LYS A 88 21.52 10.03 2.35
C LYS A 88 20.61 10.81 3.28
N LYS A 89 19.79 10.11 4.08
CA LYS A 89 18.73 10.67 4.94
C LYS A 89 17.67 11.43 4.15
N GLU A 90 17.29 10.89 3.00
CA GLU A 90 16.35 11.51 2.06
C GLU A 90 15.13 10.63 1.81
N VAL A 91 14.02 11.26 1.42
CA VAL A 91 12.84 10.59 0.90
C VAL A 91 12.82 10.77 -0.62
N VAL A 92 12.90 9.66 -1.35
CA VAL A 92 12.88 9.65 -2.81
C VAL A 92 11.47 9.32 -3.28
N ILE A 93 10.85 10.25 -4.00
CA ILE A 93 9.55 10.04 -4.65
C ILE A 93 9.82 9.74 -6.13
N HIS A 94 9.41 8.57 -6.59
CA HIS A 94 9.65 8.12 -7.96
C HIS A 94 8.54 8.58 -8.90
N ASN A 95 8.80 8.51 -10.22
CA ASN A 95 7.76 8.75 -11.21
C ASN A 95 6.62 7.74 -11.10
N LYS A 96 5.39 8.22 -11.31
CA LYS A 96 4.18 7.39 -11.39
C LYS A 96 4.38 6.22 -12.35
N PHE A 97 3.87 5.06 -11.96
CA PHE A 97 3.92 3.83 -12.73
C PHE A 97 2.50 3.30 -12.94
N SER A 98 2.09 3.09 -14.18
CA SER A 98 0.76 2.55 -14.50
C SER A 98 0.88 1.04 -14.72
N PRO A 99 0.19 0.19 -13.93
CA PRO A 99 0.19 -1.26 -14.14
C PRO A 99 -0.25 -1.63 -15.55
N THR A 100 0.48 -2.53 -16.20
CA THR A 100 0.18 -3.01 -17.56
C THR A 100 -0.68 -4.27 -17.57
N GLY A 101 -0.77 -4.96 -16.43
CA GLY A 101 -1.37 -6.29 -16.28
C GLY A 101 -0.37 -7.43 -16.42
N ASP A 102 0.83 -7.19 -16.96
CA ASP A 102 1.94 -8.16 -16.93
C ASP A 102 2.74 -8.00 -15.63
N ILE A 103 2.26 -8.67 -14.58
CA ILE A 103 2.84 -8.54 -13.23
C ILE A 103 4.34 -8.85 -13.18
N ASN A 104 4.84 -9.78 -14.01
CA ASN A 104 6.25 -10.15 -13.98
C ASN A 104 7.12 -9.02 -14.52
N LYS A 105 6.72 -8.41 -15.65
CA LYS A 105 7.43 -7.26 -16.22
C LYS A 105 7.33 -6.04 -15.30
N ASP A 106 6.13 -5.78 -14.79
CA ASP A 106 5.87 -4.62 -13.95
C ASP A 106 6.65 -4.69 -12.63
N PHE A 107 6.75 -5.88 -12.02
CA PHE A 107 7.54 -6.06 -10.80
C PHE A 107 9.03 -5.82 -11.04
N ILE A 108 9.59 -6.29 -12.16
CA ILE A 108 10.99 -6.01 -12.52
C ILE A 108 11.23 -4.50 -12.63
N GLU A 109 10.30 -3.76 -13.25
CA GLU A 109 10.42 -2.31 -13.37
C GLU A 109 10.29 -1.59 -12.02
N LEU A 110 9.32 -2.00 -11.20
CA LEU A 110 9.11 -1.44 -9.86
C LEU A 110 10.31 -1.70 -8.93
N GLU A 111 10.89 -2.90 -8.97
CA GLU A 111 12.10 -3.26 -8.23
C GLU A 111 13.31 -2.43 -8.70
N LYS A 112 13.44 -2.24 -10.02
CA LYS A 112 14.50 -1.40 -10.59
C LYS A 112 14.38 0.07 -10.17
N LYS A 113 13.17 0.60 -10.00
CA LYS A 113 12.99 1.99 -9.52
C LYS A 113 13.57 2.19 -8.12
N VAL A 114 13.55 1.17 -7.26
CA VAL A 114 13.98 1.30 -5.86
C VAL A 114 15.36 0.68 -5.57
N SER A 115 16.05 0.13 -6.58
CA SER A 115 17.32 -0.59 -6.40
C SER A 115 18.45 0.30 -5.88
N ASP A 116 18.40 1.59 -6.21
CA ASP A 116 19.48 2.54 -5.93
C ASP A 116 19.40 3.14 -4.52
N VAL A 117 18.38 2.73 -3.75
CA VAL A 117 18.10 3.26 -2.41
C VAL A 117 18.62 2.30 -1.34
N VAL A 118 19.35 2.84 -0.37
CA VAL A 118 19.85 2.06 0.76
C VAL A 118 18.80 1.97 1.86
N SER A 119 18.25 0.77 2.03
CA SER A 119 17.28 0.48 3.08
C SER A 119 17.96 0.35 4.46
N ARG A 120 17.20 0.64 5.52
CA ARG A 120 17.69 0.66 6.92
C ARG A 120 18.43 -0.61 7.34
N ASN A 121 18.03 -1.78 6.84
CA ASN A 121 18.60 -3.07 7.25
C ASN A 121 19.93 -3.41 6.56
N ARG A 122 20.38 -2.58 5.60
CA ARG A 122 21.68 -2.72 4.93
C ARG A 122 22.77 -1.81 5.53
N LEU A 123 22.45 -1.08 6.60
CA LEU A 123 23.38 -0.34 7.45
C LEU A 123 23.78 -1.20 8.65
#